data_AF-A0AB37ZQ31-F1
#
_entry.id   AF-A0AB37ZQ31-F1
#
_cell.length_a   1.000
_cell.length_b   1.000
_cell.length_c   1.000
_cell.angle_alpha   90.00
_cell.angle_beta   90.00
_cell.angle_gamma   90.00
#
_symmetry.space_group_name_H-M   'P 1'
#
loop_
_entity.id
_entity.type
_entity.pdbx_description
1 polymer ?
#
loop_
_entity_poly.entity_id
_entity_poly.type
_entity_poly.pdbx_seq_one_letter_code
_entity_poly.pdbx_strand_id
1 'polypeptide(L)'
;MRNEKIVMFNSPEAASFQTVSGWVDSNGRFWGQDEDQARYCGSTHRHCKNNPAHPIHETNSYCKVCREERMDERFLKMEIKDWADEPLVIYDGDTYFFDSDALRDYLLESDEDPENVRLCICEPNMPREIDPADYFCDDLPEDGELNDDQLMAAFDLVNEMIRKSGPLSWSQGGYVARLPPEFIAEIKAQRATAE
;
A
#
# COMPACT_ATOMS: atom_id res chain seq x y z
N MET A 1 3.30 45.90 -34.48
CA MET A 1 3.76 46.81 -33.40
C MET A 1 3.07 46.39 -32.13
N ARG A 2 3.81 45.96 -31.08
CA ARG A 2 3.22 45.71 -29.76
C ARG A 2 2.92 47.08 -29.15
N ASN A 3 1.68 47.33 -28.75
CA ASN A 3 1.34 48.51 -27.97
C ASN A 3 1.96 48.35 -26.58
N GLU A 4 3.15 48.91 -26.38
CA GLU A 4 3.81 48.92 -25.09
C GLU A 4 3.18 50.01 -24.21
N LYS A 5 2.45 49.58 -23.18
CA LYS A 5 1.86 50.48 -22.20
C LYS A 5 2.98 51.21 -21.43
N ILE A 6 3.04 52.53 -21.54
CA ILE A 6 4.02 53.35 -20.84
C ILE A 6 3.55 53.58 -19.40
N VAL A 7 4.21 52.95 -18.43
CA VAL A 7 4.01 53.19 -16.98
C VAL A 7 5.16 54.05 -16.46
N MET A 8 4.85 55.27 -16.00
CA MET A 8 5.83 56.25 -15.51
C MET A 8 6.32 55.92 -14.10
N PHE A 9 7.61 56.18 -13.78
CA PHE A 9 8.24 55.86 -12.48
C PHE A 9 7.48 56.41 -11.26
N ASN A 10 6.94 57.62 -11.35
CA ASN A 10 6.19 58.27 -10.26
C ASN A 10 4.69 57.90 -10.27
N SER A 11 4.24 57.01 -11.16
CA SER A 11 2.85 56.61 -11.22
C SER A 11 2.51 55.70 -10.02
N PRO A 12 1.35 55.88 -9.36
CA PRO A 12 0.87 54.91 -8.38
C PRO A 12 0.57 53.53 -9.02
N GLU A 13 0.45 53.46 -10.35
CA GLU A 13 0.39 52.20 -11.10
C GLU A 13 1.75 51.49 -11.20
N ALA A 14 2.86 52.22 -11.00
CA ALA A 14 4.21 51.65 -11.07
C ALA A 14 4.58 50.86 -9.80
N ALA A 15 4.17 51.33 -8.62
CA ALA A 15 4.37 50.63 -7.36
C ALA A 15 3.34 51.07 -6.31
N SER A 16 2.83 50.11 -5.54
CA SER A 16 2.03 50.36 -4.35
C SER A 16 2.59 49.59 -3.16
N PHE A 17 2.62 50.23 -1.99
CA PHE A 17 2.95 49.55 -0.74
C PHE A 17 1.76 48.67 -0.34
N GLN A 18 1.98 47.37 -0.20
CA GLN A 18 0.94 46.40 0.17
C GLN A 18 1.37 45.59 1.39
N THR A 19 0.42 45.37 2.29
CA THR A 19 0.57 44.43 3.42
C THR A 19 -0.08 43.11 3.03
N VAL A 20 0.71 42.04 2.94
CA VAL A 20 0.21 40.70 2.66
C VAL A 20 0.05 39.96 3.99
N SER A 21 -1.19 39.61 4.35
CA SER A 21 -1.50 38.75 5.50
C SER A 21 -1.70 37.31 5.04
N GLY A 22 -1.29 36.36 5.87
CA GLY A 22 -1.46 34.94 5.60
C GLY A 22 -0.76 34.07 6.64
N TRP A 23 -0.93 32.76 6.49
CA TRP A 23 -0.37 31.77 7.39
C TRP A 23 1.10 31.53 7.08
N VAL A 24 1.89 31.48 8.15
CA VAL A 24 3.31 31.14 8.10
C VAL A 24 3.49 29.89 8.95
N ASP A 25 4.14 28.87 8.39
CA ASP A 25 4.44 27.66 9.17
C ASP A 25 5.56 27.90 10.20
N SER A 26 5.85 26.90 11.03
CA SER A 26 6.91 26.99 12.05
C SER A 26 8.32 27.12 11.46
N ASN A 27 8.50 26.84 10.16
CA ASN A 27 9.75 26.98 9.43
C ASN A 27 9.88 28.33 8.71
N GLY A 28 8.87 29.21 8.79
CA GLY A 28 8.88 30.54 8.19
C GLY A 28 8.39 30.59 6.74
N ARG A 29 7.82 29.51 6.19
CA ARG A 29 7.26 29.51 4.83
C ARG A 29 5.86 30.13 4.82
N PHE A 30 5.62 31.04 3.88
CA PHE A 30 4.33 31.70 3.68
C PHE A 30 3.40 30.87 2.79
N TRP A 31 2.17 30.63 3.26
CA TRP A 31 1.15 29.79 2.61
C TRP A 31 -0.09 30.58 2.14
N GLY A 32 -0.09 31.90 2.26
CA GLY A 32 -1.25 32.71 1.90
C GLY A 32 -2.44 32.43 2.81
N GLN A 33 -3.60 32.12 2.25
CA GLN A 33 -4.83 31.84 3.02
C GLN A 33 -4.96 30.37 3.45
N ASP A 34 -4.02 29.50 3.09
CA ASP A 34 -4.08 28.07 3.38
C ASP A 34 -3.56 27.75 4.79
N GLU A 35 -4.47 27.82 5.76
CA GLU A 35 -4.18 27.48 7.17
C GLU A 35 -3.82 26.01 7.35
N ASP A 36 -4.59 25.12 6.71
CA ASP A 36 -4.46 23.68 6.89
C ASP A 36 -3.09 23.21 6.42
N GLN A 37 -2.64 23.69 5.27
CA GLN A 37 -1.33 23.35 4.74
C GLN A 37 -0.19 23.94 5.59
N ALA A 38 -0.34 25.17 6.09
CA ALA A 38 0.63 25.78 7.00
C ALA A 38 0.76 25.00 8.32
N ARG A 39 -0.37 24.58 8.90
CA ARG A 39 -0.39 23.74 10.11
C ARG A 39 0.14 22.34 9.85
N TYR A 40 -0.18 21.75 8.70
CA TYR A 40 0.35 20.45 8.31
C TYR A 40 1.87 20.49 8.22
N CYS A 41 2.44 21.47 7.50
CA CYS A 41 3.88 21.62 7.36
C CYS A 41 4.58 22.02 8.67
N GLY A 42 3.90 22.78 9.53
CA GLY A 42 4.47 23.26 10.78
C GLY A 42 4.36 22.29 11.97
N SER A 43 3.58 21.21 11.84
CA SER A 43 3.31 20.26 12.93
C SER A 43 4.05 18.95 12.77
N THR A 44 4.39 18.32 13.90
CA THR A 44 4.96 16.97 13.92
C THR A 44 3.89 15.91 14.21
N HIS A 45 2.88 16.26 15.02
CA HIS A 45 1.82 15.36 15.47
C HIS A 45 0.45 16.03 15.40
N ARG A 46 -0.59 15.20 15.32
CA ARG A 46 -1.99 15.64 15.38
C ARG A 46 -2.86 14.60 16.08
N HIS A 47 -4.04 15.04 16.52
CA HIS A 47 -5.10 14.12 16.96
C HIS A 47 -5.74 13.43 15.76
N CYS A 48 -6.27 12.23 15.99
CA CYS A 48 -7.05 11.54 14.97
C CYS A 48 -8.29 12.35 14.60
N LYS A 49 -8.54 12.47 13.29
CA LYS A 49 -9.70 13.19 12.74
C LYS A 49 -11.03 12.46 13.04
N ASN A 50 -11.00 11.12 13.10
CA ASN A 50 -12.20 10.31 13.28
C ASN A 50 -12.59 10.18 14.76
N ASN A 51 -11.61 10.04 15.64
CA ASN A 51 -11.84 9.90 17.08
C ASN A 51 -10.74 10.65 17.87
N PRO A 52 -11.03 11.82 18.45
CA PRO A 52 -10.07 12.59 19.24
C PRO A 52 -9.55 11.88 20.49
N ALA A 53 -10.23 10.82 20.96
CA ALA A 53 -9.79 10.01 22.10
C ALA A 53 -8.64 9.04 21.73
N HIS A 54 -8.40 8.79 20.45
CA HIS A 54 -7.27 7.98 20.03
C HIS A 54 -5.95 8.70 20.32
N PRO A 55 -4.85 7.95 20.54
CA PRO A 55 -3.53 8.53 20.74
C PRO A 55 -3.15 9.51 19.64
N ILE A 56 -2.40 10.55 20.01
CA ILE A 56 -1.77 11.43 19.01
C ILE A 56 -0.86 10.60 18.10
N HIS A 57 -0.80 10.97 16.84
CA HIS A 57 0.02 10.29 15.84
C HIS A 57 0.76 11.33 14.99
N GLU A 58 1.78 10.89 14.27
CA GLU A 58 2.56 11.75 13.38
C GLU A 58 1.65 12.36 12.30
N THR A 59 1.86 13.65 12.00
CA THR A 59 1.01 14.41 11.05
C THR A 59 1.02 13.80 9.65
N ASN A 60 2.17 13.26 9.22
CA ASN A 60 2.37 12.59 7.93
C ASN A 60 2.00 11.09 7.96
N SER A 61 1.41 10.60 9.04
CA SER A 61 0.99 9.21 9.20
C SER A 61 -0.51 9.11 9.47
N TYR A 62 -1.00 7.87 9.55
CA TYR A 62 -2.39 7.57 9.89
C TYR A 62 -2.53 7.16 11.36
N CYS A 63 -3.75 7.30 11.90
CA CYS A 63 -4.06 6.79 13.23
C CYS A 63 -4.05 5.25 13.21
N LYS A 64 -3.15 4.64 13.98
CA LYS A 64 -2.99 3.17 14.05
C LYS A 64 -4.26 2.47 14.53
N VAL A 65 -4.90 2.98 15.58
CA VAL A 65 -6.14 2.41 16.13
C VAL A 65 -7.24 2.38 15.07
N CYS A 66 -7.46 3.48 14.33
CA CYS A 66 -8.44 3.48 13.25
C CYS A 66 -8.08 2.53 12.10
N ARG A 67 -6.79 2.29 11.86
CA ARG A 67 -6.37 1.30 10.86
C ARG A 67 -6.70 -0.11 11.36
N GLU A 68 -6.34 -0.44 12.60
CA GLU A 68 -6.62 -1.73 13.24
C GLU A 68 -8.11 -2.03 13.26
N GLU A 69 -8.95 -1.10 13.73
CA GLU A 69 -10.41 -1.23 13.71
C GLU A 69 -10.94 -1.53 12.30
N ARG A 70 -10.45 -0.81 11.29
CA ARG A 70 -10.84 -1.04 9.90
C ARG A 70 -10.34 -2.37 9.35
N MET A 71 -9.15 -2.81 9.77
CA MET A 71 -8.60 -4.11 9.37
C MET A 71 -9.39 -5.25 10.00
N ASP A 72 -9.78 -5.12 11.27
CA ASP A 72 -10.65 -6.07 11.97
C ASP A 72 -12.01 -6.18 11.31
N GLU A 73 -12.65 -5.03 11.01
CA GLU A 73 -13.91 -5.01 10.27
C GLU A 73 -13.80 -5.66 8.89
N ARG A 74 -12.66 -5.47 8.20
CA ARG A 74 -12.41 -6.08 6.90
C ARG A 74 -12.24 -7.59 7.04
N PHE A 75 -11.46 -8.05 8.01
CA PHE A 75 -11.24 -9.48 8.27
C PHE A 75 -12.55 -10.22 8.57
N LEU A 76 -13.40 -9.63 9.42
CA LEU A 76 -14.71 -10.19 9.77
C LEU A 76 -15.67 -10.30 8.57
N LYS A 77 -15.45 -9.53 7.51
CA LYS A 77 -16.25 -9.55 6.27
C LYS A 77 -15.66 -10.46 5.19
N MET A 78 -14.44 -10.96 5.36
CA MET A 78 -13.80 -11.83 4.37
C MET A 78 -14.49 -13.19 4.31
N GLU A 79 -14.48 -13.78 3.12
CA GLU A 79 -15.04 -15.11 2.91
C GLU A 79 -14.11 -16.17 3.52
N ILE A 80 -14.69 -17.17 4.18
CA ILE A 80 -13.93 -18.26 4.80
C ILE A 80 -13.85 -19.42 3.80
N LYS A 81 -12.64 -19.95 3.61
CA LYS A 81 -12.38 -21.12 2.77
C LYS A 81 -11.62 -22.17 3.57
N ASP A 82 -12.02 -23.44 3.42
CA ASP A 82 -11.32 -24.57 4.03
C ASP A 82 -9.92 -24.69 3.42
N TRP A 83 -8.92 -24.78 4.29
CA TRP A 83 -7.51 -24.83 3.88
C TRP A 83 -7.16 -26.22 3.33
N ALA A 84 -6.54 -26.24 2.15
CA ALA A 84 -6.17 -27.43 1.40
C ALA A 84 -4.69 -27.36 0.99
N ASP A 85 -3.82 -27.04 1.94
CA ASP A 85 -2.35 -26.97 1.77
C ASP A 85 -1.87 -25.83 0.85
N GLU A 86 -2.69 -24.80 0.65
CA GLU A 86 -2.24 -23.57 -0.03
C GLU A 86 -1.32 -22.73 0.89
N PRO A 87 -0.43 -21.90 0.33
CA PRO A 87 0.37 -20.98 1.13
C PRO A 87 -0.52 -20.04 1.94
N LEU A 88 -0.13 -19.78 3.18
CA LEU A 88 -0.85 -18.94 4.13
C LEU A 88 -0.03 -17.72 4.53
N VAL A 89 -0.70 -16.69 5.03
CA VAL A 89 -0.06 -15.51 5.62
C VAL A 89 -0.87 -15.05 6.83
N ILE A 90 -0.19 -14.48 7.82
CA ILE A 90 -0.85 -13.77 8.91
C ILE A 90 -1.49 -12.49 8.36
N TYR A 91 -2.80 -12.33 8.60
CA TYR A 91 -3.56 -11.19 8.13
C TYR A 91 -2.96 -9.87 8.62
N ASP A 92 -2.79 -8.92 7.70
CA ASP A 92 -2.20 -7.60 7.95
C ASP A 92 -0.76 -7.66 8.49
N GLY A 93 -0.06 -8.78 8.25
CA GLY A 93 1.33 -9.01 8.62
C GLY A 93 2.21 -9.45 7.44
N ASP A 94 3.46 -9.76 7.76
CA ASP A 94 4.51 -10.11 6.77
C ASP A 94 5.04 -11.55 6.95
N THR A 95 4.34 -12.38 7.72
CA THR A 95 4.75 -13.78 8.01
C THR A 95 3.99 -14.74 7.10
N TYR A 96 4.73 -15.44 6.25
CA TYR A 96 4.20 -16.38 5.25
C TYR A 96 4.58 -17.82 5.60
N PHE A 97 3.66 -18.74 5.31
CA PHE A 97 3.82 -20.18 5.48
C PHE A 97 3.58 -20.87 4.14
N PHE A 98 4.59 -21.56 3.60
CA PHE A 98 4.49 -22.23 2.30
C PHE A 98 4.18 -23.73 2.40
N ASP A 99 4.23 -24.28 3.61
CA ASP A 99 3.93 -25.66 3.91
C ASP A 99 3.34 -25.78 5.34
N SER A 100 2.73 -26.93 5.62
CA SER A 100 2.10 -27.21 6.92
C SER A 100 3.08 -27.29 8.08
N ASP A 101 4.34 -27.62 7.82
CA ASP A 101 5.35 -27.80 8.86
C ASP A 101 5.81 -26.43 9.39
N ALA A 102 6.03 -25.46 8.51
CA ALA A 102 6.33 -24.08 8.88
C ALA A 102 5.19 -23.44 9.68
N LEU A 103 3.93 -23.72 9.31
CA LEU A 103 2.78 -23.28 10.10
C LEU A 103 2.75 -23.96 11.47
N ARG A 104 3.01 -25.27 11.53
CA ARG A 104 3.05 -26.04 12.78
C ARG A 104 4.09 -25.47 13.74
N ASP A 105 5.30 -25.25 13.28
CA ASP A 105 6.39 -24.71 14.10
C ASP A 105 6.03 -23.34 14.69
N TYR A 106 5.48 -22.44 13.86
CA TYR A 106 5.00 -21.14 14.34
C TYR A 106 3.88 -21.27 15.37
N LEU A 107 2.91 -22.16 15.12
CA LEU A 107 1.83 -22.42 16.06
C LEU A 107 2.28 -23.21 17.29
N LEU A 108 3.47 -23.79 17.37
CA LEU A 108 3.97 -24.39 18.61
C LEU A 108 4.68 -23.36 19.48
N GLU A 109 5.38 -22.41 18.85
CA GLU A 109 6.13 -21.35 19.52
C GLU A 109 5.29 -20.12 19.89
N SER A 110 4.14 -19.94 19.24
CA SER A 110 3.25 -18.80 19.51
C SER A 110 2.51 -18.94 20.85
N ASP A 111 2.41 -17.84 21.58
CA ASP A 111 1.59 -17.76 22.80
C ASP A 111 0.07 -17.68 22.49
N GLU A 112 -0.31 -17.40 21.24
CA GLU A 112 -1.70 -17.29 20.84
C GLU A 112 -2.35 -18.66 20.66
N ASP A 113 -3.66 -18.77 20.92
CA ASP A 113 -4.41 -19.99 20.60
C ASP A 113 -4.40 -20.19 19.08
N PRO A 114 -4.09 -21.40 18.57
CA PRO A 114 -4.15 -21.71 17.15
C PRO A 114 -5.47 -21.35 16.45
N GLU A 115 -6.59 -21.29 17.19
CA GLU A 115 -7.90 -20.86 16.67
C GLU A 115 -8.03 -19.34 16.49
N ASN A 116 -7.23 -18.56 17.21
CA ASN A 116 -7.28 -17.09 17.19
C ASN A 116 -6.31 -16.48 16.18
N VAL A 117 -5.37 -17.26 15.64
CA VAL A 117 -4.43 -16.78 14.63
C VAL A 117 -5.18 -16.43 13.35
N ARG A 118 -5.14 -15.15 12.97
CA ARG A 118 -5.85 -14.62 11.80
C ARG A 118 -5.09 -14.98 10.52
N LEU A 119 -5.41 -16.12 9.92
CA LEU A 119 -4.75 -16.62 8.71
C LEU A 119 -5.55 -16.33 7.45
N CYS A 120 -4.85 -15.94 6.39
CA CYS A 120 -5.40 -15.77 5.04
C CYS A 120 -4.70 -16.69 4.04
N ILE A 121 -5.46 -17.17 3.06
CA ILE A 121 -4.90 -17.92 1.93
C ILE A 121 -4.22 -16.93 0.98
N CYS A 122 -2.99 -17.23 0.60
CA CYS A 122 -2.23 -16.40 -0.30
C CYS A 122 -2.75 -16.47 -1.74
N GLU A 123 -2.63 -15.36 -2.45
CA GLU A 123 -2.84 -15.27 -3.89
C GLU A 123 -1.49 -15.21 -4.61
N PRO A 124 -1.30 -15.98 -5.70
CA PRO A 124 -0.05 -15.97 -6.45
C PRO A 124 0.07 -14.70 -7.29
N ASN A 125 1.24 -14.06 -7.22
CA ASN A 125 1.59 -12.95 -8.09
C ASN A 125 2.19 -13.48 -9.39
N MET A 126 1.36 -13.55 -10.42
CA MET A 126 1.81 -13.95 -11.75
C MET A 126 2.56 -12.80 -12.45
N PRO A 127 3.61 -13.10 -13.23
CA PRO A 127 4.24 -12.07 -14.06
C PRO A 127 3.23 -11.54 -15.08
N ARG A 128 3.26 -10.23 -15.32
CA ARG A 128 2.41 -9.59 -16.34
C ARG A 128 3.12 -9.63 -17.69
N GLU A 129 2.35 -9.83 -18.75
CA GLU A 129 2.84 -9.67 -20.11
C GLU A 129 3.29 -8.23 -20.34
N ILE A 130 4.31 -8.08 -21.17
CA ILE A 130 4.90 -6.78 -21.51
C ILE A 130 4.37 -6.39 -22.88
N ASP A 131 3.64 -5.27 -22.93
CA ASP A 131 3.26 -4.65 -24.18
C ASP A 131 4.44 -3.76 -24.66
N PRO A 132 5.01 -4.01 -25.85
CA PRO A 132 6.08 -3.20 -26.39
C PRO A 132 5.68 -1.73 -26.58
N ALA A 133 4.42 -1.43 -26.91
CA ALA A 133 3.95 -0.05 -27.08
C ALA A 133 3.93 0.71 -25.75
N ASP A 134 3.48 0.06 -24.67
CA ASP A 134 3.53 0.62 -23.32
C ASP A 134 4.97 0.77 -22.83
N TYR A 135 5.86 -0.17 -23.16
CA TYR A 135 7.25 -0.16 -22.71
C TYR A 135 8.06 0.98 -23.33
N PHE A 136 7.85 1.27 -24.61
CA PHE A 136 8.60 2.30 -25.36
C PHE A 136 7.83 3.61 -25.52
N CYS A 137 6.73 3.83 -24.78
CA CYS A 137 5.87 5.00 -24.97
C CYS A 137 6.60 6.35 -24.82
N ASP A 138 7.63 6.42 -23.98
CA ASP A 138 8.45 7.63 -23.79
C ASP A 138 9.47 7.88 -24.93
N ASP A 139 9.83 6.83 -25.70
CA ASP A 139 10.80 6.88 -26.79
C ASP A 139 10.14 7.00 -28.17
N LEU A 140 8.85 6.67 -28.26
CA LEU A 140 8.06 6.80 -29.49
C LEU A 140 7.64 8.26 -29.71
N PRO A 141 7.59 8.73 -30.97
CA PRO A 141 6.99 10.03 -31.27
C PRO A 141 5.50 10.04 -30.88
N GLU A 142 4.91 11.22 -30.72
CA GLU A 142 3.45 11.36 -30.53
C GLU A 142 2.75 10.68 -31.72
N ASP A 143 1.94 9.66 -31.44
CA ASP A 143 1.31 8.73 -32.41
C ASP A 143 2.27 7.77 -33.16
N GLY A 144 3.45 7.51 -32.61
CA GLY A 144 4.41 6.56 -33.14
C GLY A 144 3.99 5.10 -32.93
N GLU A 145 4.07 4.29 -33.98
CA GLU A 145 3.88 2.84 -33.91
C GLU A 145 5.22 2.10 -33.98
N LEU A 146 5.29 0.98 -33.26
CA LEU A 146 6.45 0.11 -33.23
C LEU A 146 6.40 -0.86 -34.42
N ASN A 147 7.22 -0.58 -35.44
CA ASN A 147 7.17 -1.25 -36.75
C ASN A 147 8.34 -2.25 -36.99
N ASP A 148 9.03 -2.68 -35.93
CA ASP A 148 10.14 -3.63 -36.03
C ASP A 148 9.65 -5.06 -35.72
N ASP A 149 9.49 -5.87 -36.77
CA ASP A 149 9.01 -7.25 -36.67
C ASP A 149 9.91 -8.14 -35.79
N GLN A 150 11.23 -7.91 -35.77
CA GLN A 150 12.15 -8.71 -34.95
C GLN A 150 11.99 -8.36 -33.47
N LEU A 151 11.81 -7.08 -33.18
CA LEU A 151 11.58 -6.62 -31.82
C LEU A 151 10.22 -7.10 -31.31
N MET A 152 9.16 -6.98 -32.11
CA MET A 152 7.83 -7.54 -31.78
C MET A 152 7.90 -9.05 -31.51
N ALA A 153 8.58 -9.81 -32.36
CA ALA A 153 8.77 -11.25 -32.17
C ALA A 153 9.55 -11.59 -30.89
N ALA A 154 10.49 -10.74 -30.46
CA ALA A 154 11.21 -10.92 -29.20
C ALA A 154 10.29 -10.71 -27.97
N PHE A 155 9.42 -9.70 -28.00
CA PHE A 155 8.41 -9.49 -26.95
C PHE A 155 7.40 -10.64 -26.90
N ASP A 156 6.95 -11.13 -28.05
CA ASP A 156 6.07 -12.30 -28.13
C ASP A 156 6.71 -13.55 -27.50
N LEU A 157 8.00 -13.79 -27.77
CA LEU A 157 8.74 -14.88 -27.16
C LEU A 157 8.84 -14.72 -25.63
N VAL A 158 9.14 -13.51 -25.14
CA VAL A 158 9.18 -13.24 -23.70
C VAL A 158 7.79 -13.45 -23.08
N ASN A 159 6.73 -12.96 -23.70
CA ASN A 159 5.35 -13.15 -23.25
C ASN A 159 4.93 -14.62 -23.25
N GLU A 160 5.41 -15.42 -24.21
CA GLU A 160 5.22 -16.87 -24.20
C GLU A 160 5.88 -17.51 -22.96
N MET A 161 7.10 -17.08 -22.61
CA MET A 161 7.80 -17.58 -21.42
C MET A 161 7.15 -17.10 -20.12
N ILE A 162 6.64 -15.87 -20.07
CA ILE A 162 5.85 -15.32 -18.96
C ILE A 162 4.62 -16.18 -18.70
N ARG A 163 3.85 -16.54 -19.74
CA ARG A 163 2.66 -17.39 -19.60
C ARG A 163 2.97 -18.79 -19.07
N LYS A 164 4.18 -19.30 -19.35
CA LYS A 164 4.66 -20.61 -18.87
C LYS A 164 5.31 -20.55 -17.49
N SER A 165 5.62 -19.35 -16.99
CA SER A 165 6.23 -19.17 -15.69
C SER A 165 5.24 -19.51 -14.57
N GLY A 166 5.76 -20.06 -13.48
CA GLY A 166 5.02 -20.12 -12.22
C GLY A 166 4.89 -18.73 -11.58
N PRO A 167 4.21 -18.65 -10.41
CA PRO A 167 4.12 -17.43 -9.62
C PRO A 167 5.51 -16.87 -9.26
N LEU A 168 5.68 -15.54 -9.34
CA LEU A 168 6.92 -14.88 -8.94
C LEU A 168 7.02 -14.69 -7.43
N SER A 169 5.89 -14.48 -6.78
CA SER A 169 5.76 -14.31 -5.34
C SER A 169 4.31 -14.56 -4.91
N TRP A 170 4.02 -14.40 -3.63
CA TRP A 170 2.70 -14.57 -3.05
C TRP A 170 2.33 -13.32 -2.25
N SER A 171 1.05 -12.99 -2.23
CA SER A 171 0.50 -11.89 -1.44
C SER A 171 -0.70 -12.35 -0.64
N GLN A 172 -1.06 -11.58 0.39
CA GLN A 172 -2.28 -11.84 1.16
C GLN A 172 -3.51 -11.82 0.25
N GLY A 173 -4.20 -12.96 0.17
CA GLY A 173 -5.41 -13.10 -0.64
C GLY A 173 -6.69 -12.65 0.07
N GLY A 174 -7.81 -12.81 -0.64
CA GLY A 174 -9.15 -12.41 -0.19
C GLY A 174 -9.86 -13.39 0.76
N TYR A 175 -9.30 -14.57 1.02
CA TYR A 175 -9.95 -15.63 1.79
C TYR A 175 -9.30 -15.85 3.16
N VAL A 176 -10.13 -16.01 4.19
CA VAL A 176 -9.69 -16.47 5.52
C VAL A 176 -9.54 -17.99 5.48
N ALA A 177 -8.42 -18.49 5.98
CA ALA A 177 -8.14 -19.91 6.04
C ALA A 177 -8.83 -20.54 7.25
N ARG A 178 -9.68 -21.53 7.02
CA ARG A 178 -10.17 -22.41 8.09
C ARG A 178 -9.25 -23.61 8.20
N LEU A 179 -8.50 -23.68 9.30
CA LEU A 179 -7.65 -24.83 9.60
C LEU A 179 -8.52 -26.06 9.94
N PRO A 180 -8.09 -27.27 9.54
CA PRO A 180 -8.76 -28.49 9.94
C PRO A 180 -8.74 -28.68 11.47
N PRO A 181 -9.86 -29.09 12.09
CA PRO A 181 -9.93 -29.26 13.55
C PRO A 181 -8.95 -30.31 14.08
N GLU A 182 -8.63 -31.34 13.29
CA GLU A 182 -7.61 -32.33 13.61
C GLU A 182 -6.21 -31.72 13.72
N PHE A 183 -5.88 -30.76 12.84
CA PHE A 183 -4.61 -30.07 12.84
C PHE A 183 -4.50 -29.21 14.12
N ILE A 184 -5.55 -28.46 14.45
CA ILE A 184 -5.61 -27.65 15.69
C ILE A 184 -5.45 -28.53 16.93
N ALA A 185 -6.16 -29.66 16.99
CA ALA A 185 -6.09 -30.58 18.13
C ALA A 185 -4.67 -31.17 18.30
N GLU A 186 -3.98 -31.47 17.20
CA GLU A 186 -2.60 -31.94 17.21
C GLU A 186 -1.66 -30.88 17.81
N ILE A 187 -1.73 -29.63 17.38
CA ILE A 187 -0.93 -28.54 17.94
C ILE A 187 -1.16 -28.39 19.44
N LYS A 188 -2.44 -28.37 19.86
CA LYS A 188 -2.80 -28.22 21.29
C LYS A 188 -2.25 -29.37 22.13
N ALA A 189 -2.31 -30.61 21.62
CA ALA A 189 -1.73 -31.77 22.31
C ALA A 189 -0.20 -31.71 22.41
N GLN A 190 0.47 -31.23 21.37
CA GLN A 190 1.92 -31.07 21.37
C GLN A 190 2.38 -29.97 22.34
N ARG A 191 1.70 -28.81 22.40
CA ARG A 191 1.99 -27.78 23.40
C ARG A 191 1.85 -28.31 24.83
N ALA A 192 0.79 -29.06 25.12
CA ALA A 192 0.54 -29.63 26.44
C ALA A 192 1.54 -30.74 26.86
N THR A 193 2.33 -31.29 25.93
CA THR A 193 3.37 -32.28 26.24
C THR A 193 4.76 -31.67 26.36
N ALA A 194 4.93 -30.42 25.91
CA ALA A 194 6.16 -29.66 26.04
C ALA A 194 6.27 -28.86 27.36
N GLU A 195 5.13 -28.65 28.06
CA GLU A 195 5.03 -28.11 29.42
C GLU A 195 5.26 -29.18 30.51
#